data_AF-A0A452YV87-F1
#
_entry.id   AF-A0A452YV87-F1
#
_cell.length_a   1.000
_cell.length_b   1.000
_cell.length_c   1.000
_cell.angle_alpha   90.00
_cell.angle_beta   90.00
_cell.angle_gamma   90.00
#
_symmetry.space_group_name_H-M   'P 1'
#
loop_
_entity.id
_entity.type
_entity.pdbx_description
1 polymer ?
#
loop_
_entity_poly.entity_id
_entity_poly.type
_entity_poly.pdbx_seq_one_letter_code
_entity_poly.pdbx_strand_id
1 'polypeptide(L)'
;MEMKLLESQQQLNSELNSSWLGSFISTVIGNIKLSIGNIHIRYEDIESNPGHPFAAGLVLSKLSAVTVDDHGKETFATGGDLDRVKKSVELESLALYFDSDSSPWSVDKPWEDLLPSEWSQVFEFRKQDSSSTASKTHTYILRPISGKAKYTKVHIDEAKRSGQALQNAAVDLDDVTLSLSKVSTLGQPPLSSFK
;
A
#
# COMPACT_ATOMS: atom_id res chain seq x y z
N MET A 1 11.31 -29.74 17.65
CA MET A 1 10.56 -29.46 16.40
C MET A 1 11.04 -28.15 15.76
N GLU A 2 11.30 -27.11 16.56
CA GLU A 2 11.79 -25.80 16.10
C GLU A 2 13.21 -25.82 15.47
N MET A 3 14.14 -26.62 16.00
CA MET A 3 15.50 -26.68 15.42
C MET A 3 15.52 -27.19 13.96
N LYS A 4 14.64 -28.14 13.61
CA LYS A 4 14.53 -28.62 12.22
C LYS A 4 13.93 -27.56 11.27
N LEU A 5 13.08 -26.68 11.80
CA LEU A 5 12.50 -25.56 11.04
C LEU A 5 13.55 -24.47 10.79
N LEU A 6 14.36 -24.16 11.81
CA LEU A 6 15.49 -23.23 11.71
C LEU A 6 16.57 -23.73 10.75
N GLU A 7 16.94 -25.02 10.83
CA GLU A 7 17.86 -25.64 9.88
C GLU A 7 17.29 -25.62 8.46
N SER A 8 16.00 -25.92 8.27
CA SER A 8 15.34 -25.82 6.96
C SER A 8 15.30 -24.38 6.43
N GLN A 9 15.08 -23.38 7.30
CA GLN A 9 15.16 -21.96 6.94
C GLN A 9 16.59 -21.53 6.58
N GLN A 10 17.60 -21.98 7.33
CA GLN A 10 19.00 -21.70 7.05
C GLN A 10 19.46 -22.39 5.76
N GLN A 11 18.99 -23.60 5.50
CA GLN A 11 19.29 -24.36 4.31
C GLN A 11 18.63 -23.73 3.09
N LEU A 12 17.36 -23.31 3.19
CA LEU A 12 16.66 -22.53 2.16
C LEU A 12 17.35 -21.18 1.91
N ASN A 13 17.78 -20.48 2.96
CA ASN A 13 18.59 -19.26 2.83
C ASN A 13 19.97 -19.51 2.21
N SER A 14 20.59 -20.67 2.45
CA SER A 14 21.88 -21.06 1.85
C SER A 14 21.74 -21.44 0.38
N GLU A 15 20.64 -22.09 0.00
CA GLU A 15 20.30 -22.44 -1.38
C GLU A 15 19.96 -21.18 -2.20
N LEU A 16 19.20 -20.24 -1.61
CA LEU A 16 18.96 -18.91 -2.17
C LEU A 16 20.25 -18.07 -2.30
N ASN A 17 21.27 -18.36 -1.48
CA ASN A 17 22.59 -17.72 -1.51
C ASN A 17 23.56 -18.33 -2.54
N SER A 18 23.14 -19.24 -3.42
CA SER A 18 23.94 -19.52 -4.61
C SER A 18 24.07 -18.22 -5.42
N SER A 19 25.30 -17.76 -5.68
CA SER A 19 25.56 -16.45 -6.31
C SER A 19 24.82 -16.27 -7.65
N TRP A 20 24.49 -17.39 -8.31
CA TRP A 20 23.66 -17.41 -9.51
C TRP A 20 22.16 -17.13 -9.24
N LEU A 21 21.54 -17.74 -8.23
CA LEU A 21 20.13 -17.42 -7.89
C LEU A 21 20.00 -16.00 -7.35
N GLY A 22 20.95 -15.55 -6.52
CA GLY A 22 20.97 -14.18 -6.02
C GLY A 22 21.12 -13.13 -7.13
N SER A 23 21.96 -13.37 -8.13
CA SER A 23 22.09 -12.47 -9.28
C SER A 23 20.86 -12.50 -10.19
N PHE A 24 20.23 -13.67 -10.36
CA PHE A 24 18.96 -13.79 -11.08
C PHE A 24 17.84 -13.00 -10.40
N ILE A 25 17.62 -13.22 -9.09
CA ILE A 25 16.62 -12.49 -8.29
C ILE A 25 16.89 -10.98 -8.33
N SER A 26 18.15 -10.56 -8.20
CA SER A 26 18.52 -9.14 -8.29
C SER A 26 18.19 -8.56 -9.67
N THR A 27 18.41 -9.31 -10.74
CA THR A 27 18.06 -8.88 -12.10
C THR A 27 16.54 -8.76 -12.27
N VAL A 28 15.76 -9.71 -11.71
CA VAL A 28 14.30 -9.66 -11.72
C VAL A 28 13.78 -8.45 -10.95
N ILE A 29 14.19 -8.26 -9.69
CA ILE A 29 13.75 -7.12 -8.86
C ILE A 29 14.23 -5.79 -9.47
N GLY A 30 15.46 -5.75 -9.96
CA GLY A 30 16.07 -4.58 -10.58
C GLY A 30 15.30 -4.10 -11.80
N ASN A 31 14.57 -4.98 -12.49
CA ASN A 31 13.86 -4.67 -13.74
C ASN A 31 12.36 -4.93 -13.72
N ILE A 32 11.80 -5.32 -12.57
CA ILE A 32 10.36 -5.56 -12.46
C ILE A 32 9.60 -4.30 -12.87
N LYS A 33 8.67 -4.47 -13.81
CA LYS A 33 7.66 -3.50 -14.20
C LYS A 33 6.37 -3.89 -13.49
N LEU A 34 5.94 -3.04 -12.57
CA LEU A 34 4.76 -3.29 -11.76
C LEU A 34 3.63 -2.36 -12.20
N SER A 35 2.42 -2.91 -12.30
CA SER A 35 1.19 -2.12 -12.42
C SER A 35 0.08 -2.88 -11.69
N ILE A 36 -0.31 -2.36 -10.53
CA ILE A 36 -1.40 -2.90 -9.71
C ILE A 36 -2.51 -1.85 -9.69
N GLY A 37 -3.75 -2.26 -9.98
CA GLY A 37 -4.92 -1.38 -9.91
C GLY A 37 -5.93 -1.85 -8.88
N ASN A 38 -6.89 -0.97 -8.58
CA ASN A 38 -8.06 -1.27 -7.74
C ASN A 38 -7.68 -1.84 -6.36
N ILE A 39 -6.71 -1.21 -5.70
CA ILE A 39 -6.26 -1.63 -4.38
C ILE A 39 -7.19 -1.00 -3.34
N HIS A 40 -7.75 -1.83 -2.48
CA HIS A 40 -8.49 -1.41 -1.30
C HIS A 40 -8.10 -2.29 -0.13
N ILE A 41 -7.48 -1.69 0.88
CA ILE A 41 -7.15 -2.33 2.16
C ILE A 41 -8.05 -1.70 3.21
N ARG A 42 -8.86 -2.52 3.88
CA ARG A 42 -9.73 -2.08 4.96
C ARG A 42 -9.46 -2.88 6.21
N TYR A 43 -9.32 -2.16 7.32
CA TYR A 43 -9.27 -2.70 8.67
C TYR A 43 -10.59 -2.36 9.36
N GLU A 44 -11.21 -3.35 9.99
CA GLU A 44 -12.41 -3.19 10.78
C GLU A 44 -12.14 -3.61 12.22
N ASP A 45 -12.65 -2.84 13.16
CA ASP A 45 -12.47 -3.07 14.58
C ASP A 45 -13.79 -2.85 15.33
N ILE A 46 -14.25 -3.89 16.01
CA ILE A 46 -15.44 -3.88 16.86
C ILE A 46 -15.11 -4.10 18.34
N GLU A 47 -13.84 -4.35 18.65
CA GLU A 47 -13.41 -4.83 19.97
C GLU A 47 -12.68 -3.74 20.75
N SER A 48 -11.81 -2.95 20.10
CA SER A 48 -10.94 -2.00 20.80
C SER A 48 -11.67 -0.79 21.38
N ASN A 49 -12.87 -0.46 20.87
CA ASN A 49 -13.69 0.64 21.37
C ASN A 49 -15.16 0.18 21.54
N PRO A 50 -15.49 -0.46 22.68
CA PRO A 50 -16.82 -1.01 22.92
C PRO A 50 -17.93 0.02 22.73
N GLY A 51 -18.92 -0.31 21.89
CA GLY A 51 -20.04 0.58 21.56
C GLY A 51 -19.77 1.53 20.39
N HIS A 52 -18.54 1.63 19.92
CA HIS A 52 -18.10 2.53 18.86
C HIS A 52 -17.19 1.80 17.87
N PRO A 53 -17.72 0.81 17.12
CA PRO A 53 -16.96 0.10 16.10
C PRO A 53 -16.51 1.08 15.02
N PHE A 54 -15.36 0.84 14.41
CA PHE A 54 -14.85 1.69 13.35
C PHE A 54 -14.18 0.88 12.25
N ALA A 55 -14.00 1.54 11.11
CA ALA A 55 -13.20 1.00 10.03
C ALA A 55 -12.26 2.05 9.47
N ALA A 56 -11.02 1.66 9.22
CA ALA A 56 -10.02 2.48 8.58
C ALA A 56 -9.60 1.83 7.27
N GLY A 57 -9.33 2.61 6.25
CA GLY A 57 -8.90 2.03 4.99
C GLY A 57 -8.05 2.93 4.13
N LEU A 58 -7.36 2.26 3.23
CA LEU A 58 -6.55 2.81 2.17
C LEU A 58 -7.14 2.35 0.84
N VAL A 59 -7.38 3.29 -0.05
CA VAL A 59 -7.77 3.01 -1.43
C VAL A 59 -6.74 3.61 -2.38
N LEU A 60 -6.44 2.90 -3.46
CA LEU A 60 -5.52 3.34 -4.48
C LEU A 60 -5.97 2.80 -5.85
N SER A 61 -6.26 3.70 -6.79
CA SER A 61 -6.73 3.30 -8.12
C SER A 61 -5.64 2.62 -8.93
N LYS A 62 -4.41 3.14 -8.88
CA LYS A 62 -3.27 2.52 -9.56
C LYS A 62 -1.95 2.84 -8.86
N LEU A 63 -1.09 1.82 -8.78
CA LEU A 63 0.33 1.91 -8.48
C LEU A 63 1.09 1.33 -9.65
N SER A 64 1.96 2.11 -10.28
CA SER A 64 2.90 1.57 -11.27
C SER A 64 4.34 1.93 -10.96
N ALA A 65 5.27 1.06 -11.32
CA ALA A 65 6.69 1.28 -11.12
C ALA A 65 7.50 0.64 -12.24
N VAL A 66 8.45 1.39 -12.80
CA VAL A 66 9.35 0.93 -13.87
C VAL A 66 10.78 1.38 -13.59
N THR A 67 11.76 0.61 -14.05
CA THR A 67 13.17 0.99 -13.99
C THR A 67 13.47 2.01 -15.08
N VAL A 68 14.18 3.08 -14.73
CA VAL A 68 14.47 4.21 -15.64
C VAL A 68 15.95 4.56 -15.68
N ASP A 69 16.38 5.17 -16.77
CA ASP A 69 17.71 5.74 -16.91
C ASP A 69 17.83 7.13 -16.26
N ASP A 70 18.97 7.78 -16.45
CA ASP A 70 19.25 9.13 -15.93
C ASP A 70 18.36 10.22 -16.54
N HIS A 71 17.75 9.95 -17.69
CA HIS A 71 16.81 10.83 -18.38
C HIS A 71 15.35 10.53 -18.04
N GLY A 72 15.10 9.54 -17.17
CA GLY A 72 13.75 9.12 -16.77
C GLY A 72 13.04 8.25 -17.82
N LYS A 73 13.76 7.75 -18.82
CA LYS A 73 13.21 6.83 -19.82
C LYS A 73 13.34 5.40 -19.32
N GLU A 74 12.31 4.59 -19.58
CA GLU A 74 12.30 3.19 -19.19
C GLU A 74 13.51 2.43 -19.75
N THR A 75 14.17 1.64 -18.89
CA THR A 75 15.40 0.92 -19.21
C THR A 75 15.48 -0.43 -18.51
N PHE A 76 16.48 -1.23 -18.89
CA PHE A 76 16.79 -2.52 -18.28
C PHE A 76 18.24 -2.51 -17.77
N ALA A 77 18.42 -2.72 -16.46
CA ALA A 77 19.71 -2.78 -15.79
C ALA A 77 20.26 -4.21 -15.74
N THR A 78 21.56 -4.39 -15.97
CA THR A 78 22.22 -5.71 -15.88
C THR A 78 23.58 -5.61 -15.22
N GLY A 79 24.06 -6.72 -14.65
CA GLY A 79 25.39 -6.77 -14.04
C GLY A 79 25.57 -5.67 -12.98
N GLY A 80 26.69 -4.94 -13.05
CA GLY A 80 27.00 -3.87 -12.11
C GLY A 80 26.02 -2.69 -12.10
N ASP A 81 25.18 -2.54 -13.14
CA ASP A 81 24.16 -1.48 -13.16
C ASP A 81 23.04 -1.74 -12.13
N LEU A 82 22.87 -2.98 -11.68
CA LEU A 82 21.92 -3.34 -10.62
C LEU A 82 22.32 -2.77 -9.24
N ASP A 83 23.54 -2.28 -9.11
CA ASP A 83 24.00 -1.53 -7.94
C ASP A 83 23.64 -0.04 -8.02
N ARG A 84 23.14 0.42 -9.18
CA ARG A 84 22.71 1.80 -9.45
C ARG A 84 21.30 1.83 -10.04
N VAL A 85 20.31 1.39 -9.27
CA VAL A 85 18.92 1.27 -9.76
C VAL A 85 18.15 2.57 -9.56
N LYS A 86 17.50 3.04 -10.61
CA LYS A 86 16.50 4.11 -10.55
C LYS A 86 15.14 3.57 -10.94
N LYS A 87 14.10 3.89 -10.17
CA LYS A 87 12.72 3.56 -10.51
C LYS A 87 11.85 4.80 -10.53
N SER A 88 11.01 4.92 -11.55
CA SER A 88 9.92 5.87 -11.61
C SER A 88 8.65 5.17 -11.14
N VAL A 89 7.93 5.79 -10.24
CA VAL A 89 6.70 5.28 -9.64
C VAL A 89 5.58 6.28 -9.91
N GLU A 90 4.41 5.80 -10.27
CA GLU A 90 3.20 6.59 -10.45
C GLU A 90 2.13 6.07 -9.50
N LEU A 91 1.46 7.03 -8.84
CA LEU A 91 0.43 6.81 -7.85
C LEU A 91 -0.83 7.54 -8.31
N GLU A 92 -1.94 6.84 -8.50
CA GLU A 92 -3.20 7.44 -8.92
C GLU A 92 -4.27 7.27 -7.85
N SER A 93 -4.80 8.39 -7.35
CA SER A 93 -5.93 8.45 -6.42
C SER A 93 -5.73 7.63 -5.14
N LEU A 94 -4.59 7.82 -4.47
CA LEU A 94 -4.40 7.34 -3.10
C LEU A 94 -5.30 8.12 -2.15
N ALA A 95 -6.14 7.45 -1.37
CA ALA A 95 -6.93 8.07 -0.32
C ALA A 95 -6.87 7.24 0.96
N LEU A 96 -7.01 7.92 2.10
CA LEU A 96 -7.13 7.29 3.41
C LEU A 96 -8.44 7.74 4.04
N TYR A 97 -9.16 6.80 4.62
CA TYR A 97 -10.42 7.07 5.30
C TYR A 97 -10.49 6.45 6.68
N PHE A 98 -11.37 7.02 7.50
CA PHE A 98 -11.70 6.51 8.82
C PHE A 98 -13.20 6.71 9.07
N ASP A 99 -13.94 5.61 9.06
CA ASP A 99 -15.37 5.55 9.28
C ASP A 99 -15.64 5.22 10.76
N SER A 100 -16.08 6.21 11.53
CA SER A 100 -16.52 6.02 12.92
C SER A 100 -17.94 5.45 12.98
N ASP A 101 -18.23 4.68 14.03
CA ASP A 101 -19.51 3.99 14.24
C ASP A 101 -19.92 3.16 13.00
N SER A 102 -18.94 2.54 12.35
CA SER A 102 -19.14 1.71 11.17
C SER A 102 -19.52 0.30 11.59
N SER A 103 -20.64 -0.18 11.06
CA SER A 103 -20.95 -1.61 11.06
C SER A 103 -19.86 -2.37 10.28
N PRO A 104 -19.43 -3.56 10.75
CA PRO A 104 -18.62 -4.46 9.95
C PRO A 104 -19.29 -4.77 8.63
N TRP A 105 -18.49 -5.14 7.64
CA TRP A 105 -19.04 -5.69 6.42
C TRP A 105 -19.75 -7.02 6.71
N SER A 106 -21.00 -7.08 6.26
CA SER A 106 -21.81 -8.29 6.30
C SER A 106 -21.97 -8.79 4.88
N VAL A 107 -21.40 -9.96 4.63
CA VAL A 107 -21.60 -10.70 3.39
C VAL A 107 -22.51 -11.87 3.72
N ASP A 108 -23.65 -11.97 3.04
CA ASP A 108 -24.64 -13.04 3.27
C ASP A 108 -24.16 -14.43 2.84
N LYS A 109 -22.95 -14.52 2.27
CA LYS A 109 -22.32 -15.73 1.75
C LYS A 109 -20.86 -15.80 2.19
N PRO A 110 -20.27 -17.01 2.29
CA PRO A 110 -18.83 -17.15 2.42
C PRO A 110 -18.10 -16.42 1.29
N TRP A 111 -16.91 -15.89 1.57
CA TRP A 111 -16.16 -15.10 0.59
C TRP A 111 -15.76 -15.95 -0.64
N GLU A 112 -15.58 -17.26 -0.44
CA GLU A 112 -15.25 -18.22 -1.49
C GLU A 112 -16.36 -18.34 -2.56
N ASP A 113 -17.60 -18.06 -2.18
CA ASP A 113 -18.79 -18.20 -3.03
C ASP A 113 -19.20 -16.88 -3.70
N LEU A 114 -18.48 -15.78 -3.43
CA LEU A 114 -18.78 -14.47 -4.00
C LEU A 114 -18.37 -14.38 -5.47
N LEU A 115 -19.30 -13.92 -6.30
CA LEU A 115 -19.03 -13.57 -7.68
C LEU A 115 -18.15 -12.32 -7.76
N PRO A 116 -17.37 -12.12 -8.85
CA PRO A 116 -16.57 -10.91 -9.03
C PRO A 116 -17.37 -9.61 -8.89
N SER A 117 -18.62 -9.58 -9.35
CA SER A 117 -19.50 -8.41 -9.19
C SER A 117 -19.95 -8.16 -7.75
N GLU A 118 -19.99 -9.21 -6.91
CA GLU A 118 -20.27 -9.09 -5.48
C GLU A 118 -19.02 -8.61 -4.74
N TRP A 119 -17.82 -9.10 -5.11
CA TRP A 119 -16.54 -8.55 -4.65
C TRP A 119 -16.40 -7.06 -4.97
N SER A 120 -16.74 -6.66 -6.18
CA SER A 120 -16.76 -5.25 -6.59
C SER A 120 -17.71 -4.43 -5.71
N GLN A 121 -18.87 -4.93 -5.30
CA GLN A 121 -19.77 -4.19 -4.42
C GLN A 121 -19.21 -3.97 -3.02
N VAL A 122 -18.37 -4.88 -2.53
CA VAL A 122 -17.72 -4.78 -1.22
C VAL A 122 -16.48 -3.86 -1.29
N PHE A 123 -15.68 -3.97 -2.35
CA PHE A 123 -14.36 -3.35 -2.41
C PHE A 123 -14.21 -2.20 -3.42
N GLU A 124 -15.05 -2.09 -4.45
CA GLU A 124 -14.89 -1.02 -5.43
C GLU A 124 -15.27 0.34 -4.86
N PHE A 125 -14.32 1.25 -5.02
CA PHE A 125 -14.53 2.68 -4.92
C PHE A 125 -15.46 3.11 -6.06
N ARG A 126 -16.75 3.33 -5.77
CA ARG A 126 -17.63 3.94 -6.76
C ARG A 126 -17.26 5.42 -6.87
N LYS A 127 -16.62 5.80 -7.99
CA LYS A 127 -16.56 7.21 -8.43
C LYS A 127 -17.99 7.74 -8.32
N GLN A 128 -18.14 8.90 -7.67
CA GLN A 128 -19.43 9.48 -7.34
C GLN A 128 -20.15 9.96 -8.62
N ASP A 129 -20.60 9.03 -9.45
CA ASP A 129 -21.54 9.27 -10.54
C ASP A 129 -22.95 9.04 -9.98
N SER A 130 -23.77 10.07 -10.18
CA SER A 130 -24.97 10.41 -9.43
C SER A 130 -26.19 9.52 -9.66
N SER A 131 -26.05 8.20 -9.70
CA SER A 131 -27.22 7.30 -9.72
C SER A 131 -26.87 5.85 -9.39
N SER A 132 -26.93 5.46 -8.11
CA SER A 132 -27.58 4.21 -7.65
C SER A 132 -27.22 3.90 -6.19
N THR A 133 -28.25 3.60 -5.41
CA THR A 133 -28.26 2.86 -4.12
C THR A 133 -27.07 3.08 -3.19
N ALA A 134 -27.20 4.08 -2.31
CA ALA A 134 -26.57 4.25 -1.00
C ALA A 134 -25.31 3.42 -0.70
N SER A 135 -24.24 3.60 -1.48
CA SER A 135 -22.90 3.18 -1.07
C SER A 135 -22.47 4.17 0.01
N LYS A 136 -22.23 3.69 1.24
CA LYS A 136 -21.77 4.56 2.34
C LYS A 136 -20.51 5.31 1.89
N THR A 137 -20.60 6.64 1.85
CA THR A 137 -19.47 7.48 1.49
C THR A 137 -18.44 7.43 2.61
N HIS A 138 -17.21 7.05 2.29
CA HIS A 138 -16.13 7.04 3.27
C HIS A 138 -15.80 8.44 3.79
N THR A 139 -15.45 8.51 5.08
CA THR A 139 -14.98 9.76 5.69
C THR A 139 -13.48 9.88 5.49
N TYR A 140 -13.07 10.57 4.42
CA TYR A 140 -11.65 10.71 4.06
C TYR A 140 -10.89 11.59 5.06
N ILE A 141 -9.81 11.02 5.61
CA ILE A 141 -8.76 11.77 6.29
C ILE A 141 -7.84 12.41 5.26
N LEU A 142 -7.45 11.63 4.25
CA LEU A 142 -6.72 12.08 3.08
C LEU A 142 -7.63 11.88 1.88
N ARG A 143 -8.01 12.98 1.23
CA ARG A 143 -8.76 12.89 -0.04
C ARG A 143 -7.88 12.25 -1.12
N PRO A 144 -8.47 11.69 -2.18
CA PRO A 144 -7.71 11.10 -3.28
C PRO A 144 -6.64 12.06 -3.81
N ILE A 145 -5.37 11.66 -3.68
CA ILE A 145 -4.21 12.36 -4.22
C ILE A 145 -3.51 11.49 -5.26
N SER A 146 -3.00 12.11 -6.31
CA SER A 146 -2.15 11.44 -7.29
C SER A 146 -0.76 12.08 -7.27
N GLY A 147 0.19 11.41 -7.90
CA GLY A 147 1.55 11.90 -7.93
C GLY A 147 2.54 10.92 -8.56
N LYS A 148 3.80 11.34 -8.54
CA LYS A 148 4.92 10.59 -9.06
C LYS A 148 6.00 10.50 -8.01
N ALA A 149 6.68 9.37 -7.92
CA ALA A 149 7.85 9.22 -7.07
C ALA A 149 9.04 8.71 -7.88
N LYS A 150 10.23 9.07 -7.43
CA LYS A 150 11.50 8.59 -7.96
C LYS A 150 12.25 7.91 -6.83
N TYR A 151 12.61 6.66 -7.05
CA TYR A 151 13.51 5.91 -6.18
C TYR A 151 14.89 5.84 -6.84
N THR A 152 15.95 6.00 -6.05
CA THR A 152 17.33 5.83 -6.50
C THR A 152 18.14 5.07 -5.45
N LYS A 153 18.76 3.97 -5.87
CA LYS A 153 19.81 3.26 -5.16
C LYS A 153 21.15 3.62 -5.80
N VAL A 154 22.12 4.00 -5.00
CA VAL A 154 23.49 4.26 -5.45
C VAL A 154 24.42 3.10 -5.04
N HIS A 155 25.59 3.04 -5.64
CA HIS A 155 26.57 2.01 -5.31
C HIS A 155 27.11 2.23 -3.88
N ILE A 156 27.34 1.15 -3.12
CA ILE A 156 27.74 1.25 -1.71
C ILE A 156 29.05 2.05 -1.49
N ASP A 157 30.03 1.86 -2.36
CA ASP A 157 31.30 2.60 -2.30
C ASP A 157 31.17 4.07 -2.71
N GLU A 158 30.19 4.41 -3.53
CA GLU A 158 29.88 5.81 -3.84
C GLU A 158 29.21 6.46 -2.64
N ALA A 159 28.20 5.82 -2.04
CA ALA A 159 27.52 6.31 -0.84
C ALA A 159 28.51 6.61 0.30
N LYS A 160 29.46 5.69 0.55
CA LYS A 160 30.50 5.88 1.58
C LYS A 160 31.45 7.05 1.27
N ARG A 161 31.79 7.28 0.01
CA ARG A 161 32.73 8.34 -0.40
C ARG A 161 32.08 9.73 -0.44
N SER A 162 30.85 9.82 -0.92
CA SER A 162 30.11 11.08 -1.03
C SER A 162 29.36 11.46 0.24
N GLY A 163 29.18 10.52 1.17
CA GLY A 163 28.32 10.68 2.35
C GLY A 163 26.83 10.68 2.03
N GLN A 164 26.45 10.35 0.79
CA GLN A 164 25.04 10.27 0.38
C GLN A 164 24.35 9.02 0.93
N ALA A 165 23.04 9.11 1.13
CA ALA A 165 22.24 7.95 1.48
C ALA A 165 22.29 6.90 0.36
N LEU A 166 22.46 5.63 0.74
CA LEU A 166 22.49 4.49 -0.18
C LEU A 166 21.22 4.39 -1.02
N GLN A 167 20.09 4.80 -0.44
CA GLN A 167 18.78 4.77 -1.06
C GLN A 167 18.08 6.10 -0.80
N ASN A 168 17.51 6.68 -1.85
CA ASN A 168 16.75 7.92 -1.81
C ASN A 168 15.40 7.71 -2.47
N ALA A 169 14.38 8.36 -1.93
CA ALA A 169 13.06 8.46 -2.53
C ALA A 169 12.63 9.92 -2.53
N ALA A 170 12.15 10.41 -3.66
CA ALA A 170 11.54 11.72 -3.80
C ALA A 170 10.12 11.53 -4.31
N VAL A 171 9.17 12.27 -3.74
CA VAL A 171 7.74 12.17 -4.09
C VAL A 171 7.25 13.57 -4.46
N ASP A 172 6.52 13.63 -5.57
CA ASP A 172 5.84 14.80 -6.08
C ASP A 172 4.34 14.47 -6.11
N LEU A 173 3.55 15.22 -5.35
CA LEU A 173 2.12 14.96 -5.15
C LEU A 173 1.32 16.15 -5.66
N ASP A 174 0.15 15.87 -6.21
CA ASP A 174 -0.88 16.87 -6.47
C ASP A 174 -1.41 17.45 -5.13
N ASP A 175 -2.29 18.45 -5.21
CA ASP A 175 -2.86 19.16 -4.06
C ASP A 175 -3.32 18.21 -2.95
N VAL A 176 -2.60 18.26 -1.82
CA VAL A 176 -2.86 17.40 -0.68
C VAL A 176 -3.95 18.02 0.20
N THR A 177 -5.10 17.36 0.27
CA THR A 177 -6.20 17.79 1.13
C THR A 177 -6.41 16.82 2.29
N LEU A 178 -6.19 17.32 3.51
CA LEU A 178 -6.50 16.60 4.74
C LEU A 178 -7.82 17.10 5.32
N SER A 179 -8.61 16.19 5.89
CA SER A 179 -9.89 16.50 6.52
C SER A 179 -10.04 15.70 7.80
N LEU A 180 -10.36 16.37 8.90
CA LEU A 180 -10.65 15.72 10.18
C LEU A 180 -12.09 16.03 10.54
N SER A 181 -12.92 14.99 10.61
CA SER A 181 -14.29 15.09 11.09
C SER A 181 -14.32 15.09 12.62
N LYS A 182 -15.22 15.88 13.20
CA LYS A 182 -15.33 16.08 14.66
C LYS A 182 -15.68 14.79 15.43
N VAL A 183 -16.33 13.83 14.76
CA VAL A 183 -16.75 12.54 15.33
C VAL A 183 -15.56 11.63 15.63
N SER A 184 -14.45 11.75 14.87
CA SER A 184 -13.24 10.92 15.04
C SER A 184 -12.42 11.25 16.30
N THR A 185 -12.82 12.26 17.08
CA THR A 185 -12.02 12.80 18.20
C THR A 185 -12.65 12.62 19.58
N LEU A 186 -13.80 11.96 19.69
CA LEU A 186 -14.50 11.85 20.96
C LEU A 186 -14.70 10.38 21.36
N GLY A 187 -13.71 9.84 22.06
CA GLY A 187 -13.99 8.88 23.13
C GLY A 187 -14.72 9.61 24.26
N GLN A 188 -16.02 9.88 24.09
CA GLN A 188 -16.84 10.40 25.18
C GLN A 188 -17.23 9.23 26.10
N PRO A 189 -16.95 9.30 27.41
CA PRO A 189 -17.50 8.33 28.33
C PRO A 189 -19.03 8.48 28.38
N PRO A 190 -19.79 7.39 28.54
CA PRO A 190 -21.24 7.46 28.64
C PRO A 190 -21.61 8.33 29.86
N LEU A 191 -22.43 9.36 29.62
CA LEU A 191 -23.07 10.13 30.67
C LEU A 191 -23.99 9.19 31.45
N SER A 192 -23.52 8.73 32.61
CA SER A 192 -24.37 8.11 33.61
C SER A 192 -25.33 9.18 34.14
N SER A 193 -26.58 9.09 33.70
CA SER A 193 -27.68 9.81 34.32
C SER A 193 -27.88 9.28 35.74
N PHE A 194 -27.41 10.01 36.75
CA PHE A 194 -27.87 9.82 38.11
C PHE A 194 -29.30 10.37 38.22
N LYS A 195 -30.25 9.46 38.48
CA LYS A 195 -31.50 9.78 39.18
C LYS A 195 -31.33 9.44 40.65
#